data_AF-A0A7V6YED0-F1
#
_entry.id   AF-A0A7V6YED0-F1
#
_cell.length_a   1.000
_cell.length_b   1.000
_cell.length_c   1.000
_cell.angle_alpha   90.00
_cell.angle_beta   90.00
_cell.angle_gamma   90.00
#
_symmetry.space_group_name_H-M   'P 1'
#
loop_
_entity.id
_entity.type
_entity.pdbx_description
1 polymer ?
#
loop_
_entity_poly.entity_id
_entity_poly.type
_entity_poly.pdbx_seq_one_letter_code
_entity_poly.pdbx_strand_id
1 'polypeptide(L)' 'MKKLQTLQRIVEVGVVAVVRAESTEVAGKIARACLAGGIPAIEITFTVPRADRVIAALRD' A
#
# COMPACT_ATOMS: atom_id res chain seq x y z
N MET A 1 11.26 -14.69 -11.80
CA MET A 1 11.89 -14.49 -10.48
C MET A 1 11.23 -13.38 -9.65
N LYS A 2 10.98 -12.17 -10.18
CA LYS A 2 10.34 -11.05 -9.44
C LYS A 2 9.07 -11.42 -8.66
N LYS A 3 8.16 -12.18 -9.29
CA LYS A 3 6.92 -12.65 -8.63
C LYS A 3 7.20 -13.39 -7.31
N LEU A 4 8.17 -14.31 -7.31
CA LEU A 4 8.48 -15.10 -6.12
C LEU A 4 9.06 -14.23 -5.00
N GLN A 5 9.92 -13.27 -5.34
CA GLN A 5 10.48 -12.30 -4.39
C GLN A 5 9.39 -11.43 -3.76
N THR A 6 8.42 -10.96 -4.54
CA THR A 6 7.28 -10.21 -4.03
C THR A 6 6.45 -11.06 -3.06
N LEU A 7 6.15 -12.32 -3.43
CA LEU A 7 5.40 -13.23 -2.58
C LEU A 7 6.15 -13.55 -1.28
N GLN A 8 7.46 -13.80 -1.35
CA GLN A 8 8.30 -14.01 -0.17
C GLN A 8 8.26 -12.81 0.78
N ARG A 9 8.42 -11.59 0.26
CA ARG A 9 8.28 -10.36 1.07
C ARG A 9 6.92 -10.24 1.76
N ILE A 10 5.83 -10.58 1.08
CA ILE A 10 4.49 -10.54 1.68
C ILE A 10 4.37 -11.57 2.82
N VAL A 11 4.90 -12.78 2.61
CA VAL A 11 4.91 -13.85 3.62
C VAL A 11 5.77 -13.49 4.83
N GLU A 12 6.97 -12.93 4.60
CA GLU A 12 7.90 -12.52 5.66
C GLU A 12 7.33 -11.41 6.55
N VAL A 13 6.61 -10.44 5.95
CA VAL A 13 5.92 -9.38 6.70
C VAL A 13 4.72 -9.92 7.47
N GLY A 14 4.03 -10.93 6.92
CA GLY A 14 2.92 -11.63 7.58
C GLY A 14 1.60 -10.87 7.64
N VAL A 15 1.54 -9.62 7.15
CA VAL A 15 0.34 -8.77 7.17
C VAL A 15 0.25 -7.89 5.91
N VAL A 16 -0.97 -7.62 5.46
CA VAL A 16 -1.29 -6.68 4.37
C VAL A 16 -2.22 -5.59 4.89
N ALA A 17 -1.83 -4.32 4.74
CA ALA A 17 -2.69 -3.20 5.12
C ALA A 17 -3.66 -2.87 3.98
N VAL A 18 -4.96 -3.03 4.21
CA VAL A 18 -6.01 -2.64 3.26
C VAL A 18 -6.46 -1.22 3.59
N VAL A 19 -6.13 -0.27 2.72
CA VAL A 19 -6.40 1.16 2.92
C VAL A 19 -7.65 1.56 2.18
N ARG A 20 -8.65 2.02 2.95
CA ARG A 20 -9.87 2.67 2.50
C ARG A 20 -9.88 4.09 3.05
N ALA A 21 -10.26 5.06 2.23
CA ALA A 21 -10.30 6.47 2.62
C ALA A 21 -11.21 7.26 1.69
N GLU A 22 -11.69 8.39 2.18
CA GLU A 22 -12.58 9.29 1.44
C GLU A 22 -11.83 10.24 0.48
N SER A 23 -10.49 10.28 0.55
CA SER A 23 -9.68 11.12 -0.32
C SER A 23 -8.30 10.51 -0.62
N THR A 24 -7.72 10.92 -1.75
CA THR A 24 -6.35 10.56 -2.17
C THR A 24 -5.31 10.98 -1.13
N GLU A 25 -5.50 12.14 -0.50
CA GLU A 25 -4.56 12.67 0.50
C GLU A 25 -4.54 11.80 1.76
N VAL A 26 -5.71 11.45 2.29
CA VAL A 26 -5.84 10.61 3.48
C VAL A 26 -5.28 9.21 3.20
N ALA A 27 -5.62 8.62 2.05
CA ALA A 27 -5.05 7.33 1.64
C ALA A 27 -3.52 7.36 1.58
N GLY A 28 -2.94 8.42 1.01
CA GLY A 28 -1.49 8.59 0.94
C GLY A 28 -0.83 8.73 2.32
N LYS A 29 -1.47 9.46 3.24
CA LYS A 29 -1.00 9.58 4.64
C LYS A 29 -1.01 8.22 5.35
N ILE A 30 -2.11 7.47 5.24
CA ILE A 30 -2.24 6.13 5.83
C ILE A 30 -1.17 5.19 5.25
N ALA A 31 -1.03 5.14 3.92
CA ALA A 31 -0.06 4.26 3.27
C ALA A 31 1.39 4.56 3.71
N ARG A 32 1.78 5.84 3.78
CA ARG A 32 3.10 6.24 4.30
C ARG A 32 3.31 5.88 5.76
N ALA A 33 2.27 6.01 6.60
CA ALA A 33 2.33 5.57 7.99
C ALA A 33 2.51 4.04 8.10
N CYS A 34 1.82 3.25 7.27
CA CYS A 34 2.02 1.80 7.21
C CYS A 34 3.45 1.43 6.81
N LEU A 35 4.02 2.10 5.80
CA LEU A 35 5.41 1.93 5.39
C LEU A 35 6.38 2.24 6.54
N ALA A 36 6.21 3.38 7.21
CA ALA A 36 7.03 3.77 8.37
C ALA A 36 6.88 2.79 9.55
N GLY A 37 5.71 2.17 9.71
CA GLY A 37 5.43 1.13 10.72
C GLY A 37 5.94 -0.27 10.35
N GLY A 38 6.67 -0.43 9.24
CA GLY A 38 7.22 -1.72 8.83
C GLY A 38 6.24 -2.63 8.08
N ILE A 39 5.14 -2.08 7.55
CA ILE A 39 4.15 -2.80 6.73
C ILE A 39 4.27 -2.33 5.27
N PRO A 40 5.18 -2.93 4.47
CA PRO A 40 5.38 -2.52 3.09
C PRO A 40 4.40 -3.17 2.10
N ALA A 41 3.60 -4.15 2.54
CA ALA A 41 2.54 -4.75 1.75
C ALA A 41 1.22 -3.99 1.99
N ILE A 42 0.83 -3.16 1.02
CA ILE A 42 -0.33 -2.25 1.13
C ILE A 42 -1.23 -2.43 -0.09
N GLU A 43 -2.53 -2.59 0.16
CA GLU A 43 -3.58 -2.57 -0.86
C GLU A 43 -4.33 -1.23 -0.76
N ILE A 44 -4.29 -0.42 -1.82
CA ILE A 44 -5.16 0.74 -1.95
C ILE A 44 -6.43 0.31 -2.69
N THR A 45 -7.57 0.35 -2.01
CA THR A 45 -8.84 -0.06 -2.61
C THR A 45 -9.32 0.97 -3.63
N PHE A 46 -10.01 0.53 -4.68
CA PHE A 46 -10.60 1.44 -5.69
C PHE A 46 -11.90 2.13 -5.20
N THR A 47 -12.26 1.92 -3.94
CA THR A 47 -13.23 2.77 -3.23
C THR A 47 -12.62 4.10 -2.78
N VAL A 48 -11.29 4.25 -2.81
CA VAL A 48 -10.59 5.52 -2.67
C VAL A 48 -10.68 6.31 -3.98
N PRO A 49 -11.12 7.59 -3.96
CA PRO A 49 -11.06 8.43 -5.15
C PRO A 49 -9.62 8.54 -5.68
N ARG A 50 -9.46 8.29 -7.00
CA ARG A 50 -8.16 8.32 -7.68
C ARG A 50 -7.09 7.43 -7.03
N ALA A 51 -7.46 6.20 -6.64
CA ALA A 51 -6.54 5.21 -6.08
C ALA A 51 -5.28 5.00 -6.96
N ASP A 52 -5.42 5.10 -8.28
CA ASP A 52 -4.32 5.09 -9.26
C ASP A 52 -3.22 6.11 -8.92
N ARG A 53 -3.62 7.32 -8.52
CA ARG A 53 -2.68 8.40 -8.17
C ARG A 53 -1.98 8.14 -6.84
N VAL A 54 -2.68 7.56 -5.87
CA VAL A 54 -2.09 7.15 -4.59
C VAL A 54 -0.99 6.11 -4.84
N ILE A 55 -1.29 5.08 -5.63
CA ILE A 55 -0.36 3.99 -5.95
C ILE A 55 0.86 4.55 -6.69
N ALA A 56 0.66 5.42 -7.68
CA ALA A 56 1.76 6.05 -8.42
C ALA A 56 2.69 6.87 -7.50
N ALA A 57 2.12 7.63 -6.57
CA ALA A 57 2.87 8.48 -5.64
C ALA A 57 3.64 7.71 -4.54
N LEU A 58 3.44 6.39 -4.42
CA LEU A 58 4.16 5.52 -3.47
C LEU A 58 5.32 4.76 -4.13
N ARG A 59 5.51 4.92 -5.45
CA ARG A 59 6.57 4.23 -6.21
C ARG A 59 7.92 4.94 -6.13
N ASP A 60 7.93 6.19 -5.67
CA ASP A 60 9.10 7.05 -5.53
C ASP A 60 9.56 7.11 -4.06
#